data_AF-A0A2N6C8Z5-F1
#
_entry.id   AF-A0A2N6C8Z5-F1
#
_cell.length_a   1.000
_cell.length_b   1.000
_cell.length_c   1.000
_cell.angle_alpha   90.00
_cell.angle_beta   90.00
_cell.angle_gamma   90.00
#
_symmetry.space_group_name_H-M   'P 1'
#
loop_
_entity.id
_entity.type
_entity.pdbx_description
1 polymer ?
#
loop_
_entity_poly.entity_id
_entity_poly.type
_entity_poly.pdbx_seq_one_letter_code
_entity_poly.pdbx_strand_id
1 'polypeptide(L)'
;MFWKSFSTTRTGEFHAAACALIPQVHWDFFENCIDWYEIDDYIFVHGQLDPDLELAEQSPHEVRWARFHISQKPHRSGKKVICAHTPQVSGLPTDIGHAVCIDTYLYGGQWLTCLDVRCGKYYQANYLGKTRMLE
;
A
#
# COMPACT_ATOMS: atom_id res chain seq x y z
N MET A 1 -12.74 3.25 -14.54
CA MET A 1 -13.98 3.82 -13.95
C MET A 1 -14.14 3.60 -12.44
N PHE A 2 -13.42 2.68 -11.77
CA PHE A 2 -13.56 2.43 -10.32
C PHE A 2 -13.36 3.69 -9.44
N TRP A 3 -12.34 4.50 -9.70
CA TRP A 3 -12.07 5.73 -8.93
C TRP A 3 -13.13 6.82 -9.08
N LYS A 4 -13.91 6.79 -10.17
CA LYS A 4 -15.00 7.76 -10.42
C LYS A 4 -16.30 7.38 -9.70
N SER A 5 -16.39 6.18 -9.11
CA SER A 5 -17.61 5.65 -8.48
C SER A 5 -17.63 5.64 -6.95
N PHE A 6 -16.55 6.00 -6.23
CA PHE A 6 -16.49 6.00 -4.74
C PHE A 6 -17.25 7.13 -4.03
N SER A 7 -18.22 7.76 -4.70
CA SER A 7 -18.84 9.01 -4.23
C SER A 7 -20.35 8.86 -4.05
N THR A 8 -20.78 8.10 -3.04
CA THR A 8 -22.23 7.95 -2.75
C THR A 8 -22.66 8.49 -1.40
N THR A 9 -21.89 9.35 -0.73
CA THR A 9 -22.40 10.06 0.45
C THR A 9 -21.94 11.52 0.53
N ARG A 10 -22.93 12.40 0.32
CA ARG A 10 -22.99 13.88 0.41
C ARG A 10 -22.60 14.69 -0.84
N THR A 11 -23.67 15.15 -1.52
CA THR A 11 -23.76 16.23 -2.54
C THR A 11 -22.96 16.01 -3.83
N GLY A 12 -23.54 15.27 -4.77
CA GLY A 12 -22.93 14.91 -6.07
C GLY A 12 -22.51 16.08 -6.97
N GLU A 13 -23.07 17.28 -6.81
CA GLU A 13 -22.72 18.46 -7.62
C GLU A 13 -21.37 19.09 -7.23
N PHE A 14 -21.05 19.14 -5.93
CA PHE A 14 -19.75 19.66 -5.45
C PHE A 14 -18.60 18.72 -5.85
N HIS A 15 -18.89 17.42 -5.93
CA HIS A 15 -17.93 16.39 -6.30
C HIS A 15 -17.60 16.40 -7.80
N ALA A 16 -18.62 16.53 -8.67
CA ALA A 16 -18.39 16.60 -10.11
C ALA A 16 -17.53 17.84 -10.49
N ALA A 17 -17.79 18.98 -9.86
CA ALA A 17 -16.99 20.18 -10.03
C ALA A 17 -15.54 19.98 -9.55
N ALA A 18 -15.34 19.34 -8.39
CA ALA A 18 -14.00 19.03 -7.89
C ALA A 18 -13.25 18.03 -8.78
N CYS A 19 -13.91 16.99 -9.28
CA CYS A 19 -13.31 16.03 -10.22
C CYS A 19 -12.92 16.68 -11.55
N ALA A 20 -13.69 17.66 -12.03
CA ALA A 20 -13.37 18.42 -13.23
C ALA A 20 -12.12 19.31 -13.08
N LEU A 21 -11.71 19.63 -11.85
CA LEU A 21 -10.45 20.35 -11.57
C LEU A 21 -9.22 19.45 -11.61
N ILE A 22 -9.37 18.12 -11.59
CA ILE A 22 -8.26 17.18 -11.65
C ILE A 22 -7.83 17.01 -13.12
N PRO A 23 -6.60 17.39 -13.50
CA PRO A 23 -6.12 17.21 -14.87
C PRO A 23 -6.23 15.77 -15.35
N GLN A 24 -6.58 15.58 -16.63
CA GLN A 24 -6.76 14.24 -17.23
C GLN A 24 -5.55 13.32 -17.02
N VAL A 25 -4.33 13.86 -17.07
CA VAL A 25 -3.09 13.10 -16.83
C VAL A 25 -3.05 12.39 -15.47
N HIS A 26 -3.68 12.96 -14.43
CA HIS A 26 -3.78 12.30 -13.12
C HIS A 26 -4.84 11.18 -13.12
N TRP A 27 -5.94 11.36 -13.85
CA TRP A 27 -6.91 10.29 -14.06
C TRP A 27 -6.29 9.12 -14.83
N ASP A 28 -5.53 9.42 -15.88
CA ASP A 28 -4.81 8.43 -16.67
C ASP A 28 -3.83 7.66 -15.76
N PHE A 29 -3.11 8.36 -14.87
CA PHE A 29 -2.25 7.70 -13.87
C PHE A 29 -3.03 6.73 -12.98
N PHE A 30 -4.15 7.17 -12.37
CA PHE A 30 -4.96 6.31 -11.50
C PHE A 30 -5.59 5.12 -12.22
N GLU A 31 -5.95 5.29 -13.49
CA GLU A 31 -6.52 4.23 -14.33
C GLU A 31 -5.47 3.20 -14.78
N ASN A 32 -4.17 3.55 -14.75
CA ASN A 32 -3.06 2.65 -15.04
C ASN A 32 -2.45 2.00 -13.79
N CYS A 33 -2.94 2.29 -12.58
CA CYS A 33 -2.51 1.59 -11.38
C CYS A 33 -2.93 0.12 -11.42
N ILE A 34 -2.02 -0.77 -11.02
CA ILE A 34 -2.26 -2.21 -10.87
C ILE A 34 -2.48 -2.55 -9.39
N ASP A 35 -3.21 -3.63 -9.11
CA ASP A 35 -3.56 -4.02 -7.74
C ASP A 35 -2.40 -4.65 -6.97
N TRP A 36 -1.48 -5.30 -7.69
CA TRP A 36 -0.25 -5.83 -7.16
C TRP A 36 0.85 -5.76 -8.22
N TYR A 37 2.10 -5.83 -7.78
CA TYR A 37 3.27 -6.01 -8.63
C TYR A 37 4.09 -7.18 -8.09
N GLU A 38 4.68 -7.98 -8.97
CA GLU A 38 5.41 -9.18 -8.59
C GLU A 38 6.78 -9.20 -9.25
N ILE A 39 7.78 -9.59 -8.47
CA ILE A 39 9.14 -9.92 -8.93
C ILE A 39 9.53 -11.28 -8.36
N ASP A 40 10.78 -11.71 -8.56
CA ASP A 40 11.32 -13.02 -8.16
C ASP A 40 10.79 -13.53 -6.81
N ASP A 41 11.23 -12.94 -5.70
CA ASP A 41 10.89 -13.42 -4.34
C ASP A 41 9.85 -12.55 -3.62
N TYR A 42 9.28 -11.54 -4.29
CA TYR A 42 8.46 -10.52 -3.64
C TYR A 42 7.17 -10.21 -4.39
N ILE A 43 6.11 -9.97 -3.61
CA ILE A 43 4.84 -9.41 -4.08
C ILE A 43 4.62 -8.08 -3.38
N PHE A 44 4.27 -7.04 -4.12
CA PHE A 44 3.93 -5.71 -3.62
C PHE A 44 2.43 -5.49 -3.76
N VAL A 45 1.75 -5.14 -2.66
CA VAL A 45 0.30 -4.91 -2.62
C VAL A 45 -0.01 -3.74 -1.69
N HIS A 46 -1.14 -3.03 -1.87
CA HIS A 46 -1.47 -1.91 -0.98
C HIS A 46 -1.96 -2.39 0.40
N GLY A 47 -3.00 -3.24 0.41
CA GLY A 47 -3.60 -3.85 1.60
C GLY A 47 -2.95 -5.19 1.95
N GLN A 48 -3.69 -6.29 1.82
CA GLN A 48 -3.15 -7.65 2.04
C GLN A 48 -3.58 -8.62 0.92
N LEU A 49 -3.15 -9.87 1.07
CA LEU A 49 -3.55 -10.99 0.22
C LEU A 49 -4.16 -12.07 1.12
N ASP A 50 -5.19 -12.74 0.62
CA ASP A 50 -5.57 -14.05 1.13
C ASP A 50 -4.41 -15.02 0.86
N PRO A 51 -3.84 -15.67 1.89
CA PRO A 51 -2.67 -16.53 1.72
C PRO A 51 -2.97 -17.78 0.89
N ASP A 52 -4.23 -18.21 0.80
CA ASP A 52 -4.63 -19.48 0.20
C ASP A 52 -5.10 -19.32 -1.27
N LEU A 53 -5.14 -18.10 -1.83
CA LEU A 53 -5.59 -17.80 -3.19
C LEU A 53 -4.44 -17.40 -4.13
N GLU A 54 -4.58 -17.64 -5.44
CA GLU A 54 -3.68 -17.02 -6.43
C GLU A 54 -3.92 -15.50 -6.52
N LEU A 55 -2.93 -14.74 -7.02
CA LEU A 55 -3.04 -13.28 -7.15
C LEU A 55 -4.24 -12.83 -8.00
N ALA A 56 -4.54 -13.55 -9.08
CA ALA A 56 -5.69 -13.26 -9.95
C ALA A 56 -7.06 -13.55 -9.30
N GLU A 57 -7.09 -14.29 -8.20
CA GLU A 57 -8.30 -14.67 -7.47
C GLU A 57 -8.55 -13.76 -6.26
N GLN A 58 -7.59 -12.89 -5.94
CA GLN A 58 -7.70 -11.95 -4.82
C GLN A 58 -8.86 -10.98 -5.03
N SER A 59 -9.59 -10.70 -3.97
CA SER A 59 -10.66 -9.71 -4.06
C SER A 59 -10.05 -8.28 -4.15
N PRO A 60 -10.66 -7.36 -4.91
CA PRO A 60 -10.24 -5.96 -4.93
C PRO A 60 -10.29 -5.29 -3.55
N HIS A 61 -11.08 -5.83 -2.62
CA HIS A 61 -11.13 -5.34 -1.25
C HIS A 61 -9.88 -5.73 -0.48
N GLU A 62 -9.45 -6.99 -0.56
CA GLU A 62 -8.27 -7.47 0.16
C GLU A 62 -7.01 -6.71 -0.27
N VAL A 63 -6.77 -6.66 -1.58
CA VAL A 63 -5.56 -6.04 -2.15
C VAL A 63 -5.46 -4.53 -1.89
N ARG A 64 -6.57 -3.86 -1.53
CA ARG A 64 -6.60 -2.41 -1.28
C ARG A 64 -6.86 -2.02 0.18
N TRP A 65 -7.63 -2.78 0.92
CA TRP A 65 -8.22 -2.32 2.18
C TRP A 65 -8.06 -3.29 3.36
N ALA A 66 -7.64 -4.53 3.12
CA ALA A 66 -7.35 -5.43 4.22
C ALA A 66 -6.18 -4.92 5.05
N ARG A 67 -6.28 -5.10 6.37
CA ARG A 67 -5.32 -4.58 7.34
C ARG A 67 -4.25 -5.61 7.67
N PHE A 68 -3.05 -5.12 7.93
CA PHE A 68 -1.91 -5.92 8.34
C PHE A 68 -2.11 -6.51 9.73
N HIS A 69 -1.85 -7.81 9.85
CA HIS A 69 -1.93 -8.54 11.11
C HIS A 69 -0.69 -9.42 11.32
N ILE A 70 -0.20 -9.45 12.56
CA ILE A 70 0.98 -10.27 12.94
C ILE A 70 0.75 -11.78 12.79
N SER A 71 -0.52 -12.22 12.73
CA SER A 71 -0.92 -13.61 12.61
C SER A 71 -1.22 -14.05 11.17
N GLN A 72 -1.00 -13.18 10.17
CA GLN A 72 -1.22 -13.57 8.78
C GLN A 72 -0.29 -14.73 8.40
N LYS A 73 -0.77 -15.64 7.56
CA LYS A 73 0.01 -16.79 7.10
C LYS A 73 0.89 -16.39 5.89
N PRO A 74 1.95 -17.17 5.60
CA PRO A 74 2.68 -17.03 4.34
C PRO A 74 1.73 -17.23 3.15
N HIS A 75 1.88 -16.40 2.12
CA HIS A 75 1.16 -16.59 0.87
C HIS A 75 1.59 -17.88 0.18
N ARG A 76 0.66 -18.58 -0.47
CA ARG A 76 0.90 -19.90 -1.09
C ARG A 76 1.99 -19.93 -2.16
N SER A 77 2.32 -18.79 -2.75
CA SER A 77 3.44 -18.67 -3.70
C SER A 77 4.81 -18.83 -3.03
N GLY A 78 4.89 -18.73 -1.69
CA GLY A 78 6.14 -18.72 -0.94
C GLY A 78 6.89 -17.38 -0.97
N LYS A 79 6.40 -16.40 -1.75
CA LYS A 79 7.03 -15.08 -1.86
C LYS A 79 6.74 -14.21 -0.65
N LYS A 80 7.68 -13.32 -0.33
CA LYS A 80 7.50 -12.33 0.74
C LYS A 80 6.53 -11.24 0.27
N VAL A 81 5.49 -10.98 1.07
CA VAL A 81 4.49 -9.95 0.76
C VAL A 81 4.91 -8.62 1.38
N ILE A 82 5.10 -7.60 0.55
CA ILE A 82 5.39 -6.23 0.96
C ILE A 82 4.10 -5.41 0.81
N CYS A 83 3.63 -4.83 1.91
CA CYS A 83 2.38 -4.09 1.93
C CYS A 83 2.44 -2.75 2.67
N ALA A 84 1.36 -2.00 2.59
CA ALA A 84 1.18 -0.71 3.25
C ALA A 84 -0.20 -0.67 3.92
N HIS A 85 -0.92 0.44 3.79
CA HIS A 85 -2.31 0.67 4.23
C HIS A 85 -2.55 0.69 5.74
N THR A 86 -1.86 -0.16 6.50
CA THR A 86 -2.04 -0.30 7.95
C THR A 86 -0.97 0.49 8.68
N PRO A 87 -1.33 1.60 9.34
CA PRO A 87 -0.35 2.49 9.92
C PRO A 87 0.43 1.85 11.06
N GLN A 88 1.74 1.80 10.93
CA GLN A 88 2.68 1.44 11.99
C GLN A 88 3.02 2.71 12.79
N VAL A 89 2.18 3.02 13.77
CA VAL A 89 2.28 4.25 14.60
C VAL A 89 3.60 4.40 15.37
N SER A 90 4.36 3.31 15.54
CA SER A 90 5.72 3.34 16.09
C SER A 90 6.73 4.08 15.21
N GLY A 91 6.40 4.32 13.94
CA GLY A 91 7.33 4.83 12.93
C GLY A 91 8.36 3.80 12.46
N LEU A 92 8.16 2.52 12.79
CA LEU A 92 9.01 1.40 12.36
C LEU A 92 8.20 0.42 11.50
N PRO A 93 8.80 -0.18 10.46
CA PRO A 93 8.16 -1.25 9.71
C PRO A 93 7.90 -2.46 10.60
N THR A 94 6.85 -3.21 10.28
CA THR A 94 6.61 -4.52 10.92
C THR A 94 6.94 -5.63 9.93
N ASP A 95 8.01 -6.37 10.21
CA ASP A 95 8.44 -7.55 9.45
C ASP A 95 8.15 -8.81 10.30
N ILE A 96 7.39 -9.74 9.74
CA ILE A 96 7.05 -11.03 10.38
C ILE A 96 7.70 -12.23 9.66
N GLY A 97 8.74 -11.99 8.87
CA GLY A 97 9.47 -12.99 8.10
C GLY A 97 8.94 -13.13 6.68
N HIS A 98 7.67 -13.52 6.52
CA HIS A 98 7.02 -13.73 5.21
C HIS A 98 6.18 -12.54 4.73
N ALA A 99 5.99 -11.51 5.56
CA ALA A 99 5.31 -10.29 5.17
C ALA A 99 5.90 -9.05 5.89
N VAL A 100 5.87 -7.90 5.23
CA VAL A 100 6.37 -6.63 5.75
C VAL A 100 5.38 -5.51 5.49
N CYS A 101 4.97 -4.79 6.54
CA CYS A 101 4.23 -3.54 6.40
C CYS A 101 5.17 -2.33 6.51
N ILE A 102 5.23 -1.52 5.46
CA ILE A 102 6.11 -0.34 5.38
C ILE A 102 5.38 1.01 5.58
N ASP A 103 4.07 1.00 5.83
CA ASP A 103 3.33 2.22 6.17
C ASP A 103 3.69 2.68 7.59
N THR A 104 4.73 3.50 7.72
CA THR A 104 5.24 3.98 9.00
C THR A 104 4.65 5.32 9.44
N TYR A 105 3.39 5.56 9.05
CA TYR A 105 2.53 6.62 9.59
C TYR A 105 3.01 8.05 9.27
N LEU A 106 3.56 8.28 8.08
CA LEU A 106 3.99 9.62 7.63
C LEU A 106 2.86 10.66 7.79
N TYR A 107 1.64 10.31 7.40
CA TYR A 107 0.51 11.25 7.44
C TYR A 107 0.16 11.70 8.87
N GLY A 108 0.51 10.88 9.87
CA GLY A 108 0.36 11.18 11.29
C GLY A 108 1.60 11.81 11.94
N GLY A 109 2.57 12.24 11.14
CA GLY A 109 3.78 12.91 11.61
C GLY A 109 4.96 11.98 11.96
N GLN A 110 4.91 10.71 11.55
CA GLN A 110 6.04 9.80 11.68
C GLN A 110 6.92 9.83 10.41
N TRP A 111 7.25 8.67 9.87
CA TRP A 111 8.24 8.52 8.81
C TRP A 111 7.57 8.01 7.53
N LEU A 112 8.18 8.33 6.39
CA LEU A 112 7.95 7.67 5.10
C LEU A 112 9.03 6.60 4.96
N THR A 113 8.64 5.34 4.77
CA THR A 113 9.60 4.25 4.58
C THR A 113 9.72 3.84 3.12
N CYS A 114 10.96 3.62 2.69
CA CYS A 114 11.31 2.82 1.54
C CYS A 114 12.05 1.55 2.03
N LEU A 115 11.73 0.40 1.45
CA LEU A 115 12.45 -0.86 1.64
C LEU A 115 13.16 -1.23 0.34
N ASP A 116 14.49 -1.34 0.38
CA ASP A 116 15.24 -2.04 -0.66
C ASP A 116 15.19 -3.54 -0.38
N VAL A 117 14.28 -4.23 -1.07
CA VAL A 117 14.07 -5.66 -0.89
C VAL A 117 15.29 -6.51 -1.26
N ARG A 118 16.20 -6.03 -2.12
CA ARG A 118 17.37 -6.81 -2.57
C ARG A 118 18.44 -6.91 -1.50
N CYS A 119 18.56 -5.89 -0.65
CA CYS A 119 19.55 -5.87 0.44
C CYS A 119 18.92 -5.86 1.84
N GLY A 120 17.59 -5.80 1.94
CA GLY A 120 16.85 -5.81 3.21
C GLY A 120 16.97 -4.51 4.01
N LYS A 121 17.37 -3.40 3.38
CA LYS A 121 17.59 -2.12 4.07
C LYS A 121 16.37 -1.21 4.01
N TYR A 122 16.10 -0.55 5.13
CA TYR A 122 15.05 0.46 5.21
C TYR A 122 15.64 1.86 5.23
N TYR A 123 15.05 2.73 4.42
CA TYR A 123 15.35 4.15 4.37
C TYR A 123 14.11 4.93 4.79
N GLN A 124 14.30 5.93 5.64
CA GLN A 124 13.20 6.74 6.13
C GLN A 124 13.48 8.23 6.01
N ALA A 125 12.44 8.98 5.66
CA ALA A 125 12.42 10.44 5.66
C ALA A 125 11.17 10.95 6.41
N ASN A 126 11.20 12.17 6.94
CA ASN A 126 10.03 12.77 7.59
C ASN A 126 9.77 14.20 7.11
N TYR A 127 8.64 14.78 7.54
CA TYR A 127 8.20 16.12 7.16
C TYR A 127 9.13 17.25 7.65
N LEU A 128 10.06 16.97 8.56
CA LEU A 128 11.10 17.89 9.03
C LEU A 128 12.36 17.85 8.15
N GLY A 129 12.36 17.05 7.07
CA GLY A 129 13.52 16.87 6.20
C GLY A 129 14.63 16.00 6.80
N LYS A 130 14.38 15.29 7.91
CA LYS A 130 15.35 14.35 8.49
C LYS A 130 15.30 13.02 7.74
N THR A 131 16.46 12.37 7.63
CA THR A 131 16.61 11.04 7.03
C THR A 131 17.30 10.08 7.97
N ARG A 132 16.97 8.78 7.91
CA ARG A 132 17.67 7.71 8.63
C ARG A 132 17.65 6.40 7.83
N MET A 133 18.60 5.53 8.14
CA MET A 133 18.61 4.14 7.71
C MET A 133 18.31 3.27 8.93
N LEU A 134 17.48 2.25 8.79
CA LEU A 134 17.31 1.23 9.83
C LEU A 134 18.17 0.03 9.46
N GLU A 135 18.84 -0.52 10.47
CA GLU A 135 19.55 -1.80 10.38
C GLU A 135 18.60 -2.98 10.64
#